data_AF-A0A7X6VP43-F1
#
_entry.id   AF-A0A7X6VP43-F1
#
_cell.length_a   1.000
_cell.length_b   1.000
_cell.length_c   1.000
_cell.angle_alpha   90.00
_cell.angle_beta   90.00
_cell.angle_gamma   90.00
#
_symmetry.space_group_name_H-M   'P 1'
#
loop_
_entity.id
_entity.type
_entity.pdbx_description
1 polymer ?
#
loop_
_entity_poly.entity_id
_entity_poly.type
_entity_poly.pdbx_seq_one_letter_code
_entity_poly.pdbx_strand_id
1 'polypeptide(L)'
;MYDLKTNKKKSDFSVLINLINTIDTSDDFSEVLNLGYYLNYEAISYLVGNPDDFRNNKNNYYIYFLKDTIQAIFIPFDFDRSLGITHEWDPTGNGMTAFSPYSKRTSVDPGNENAQTIPLILKTIAKGGNMDLILEYRAIVLAGQNSKYFDIDEFYKVYEINKAKYQYVTQASIDTLRDKNVDFTKNEIRNMPISEYLARKDQTINQLIDNYN
;
A
#
# COMPACT_ATOMS: atom_id res chain seq x y z
N MET A 1 24.61 9.03 12.95
CA MET A 1 25.00 8.12 14.05
C MET A 1 23.70 7.52 14.58
N TYR A 2 23.32 6.32 14.13
CA TYR A 2 22.09 5.65 14.58
C TYR A 2 22.48 4.60 15.61
N ASP A 3 22.08 4.84 16.85
CA ASP A 3 22.30 3.90 17.96
C ASP A 3 21.27 2.78 17.89
N LEU A 4 21.75 1.53 17.84
CA LEU A 4 20.92 0.33 17.81
C LEU A 4 20.25 0.14 19.18
N LYS A 5 19.02 0.65 19.33
CA LYS A 5 18.21 0.36 20.52
C LYS A 5 17.33 -0.88 20.28
N THR A 6 17.57 -1.87 21.14
CA THR A 6 16.73 -3.04 21.50
C THR A 6 16.73 -4.28 20.60
N ASN A 7 17.76 -5.12 20.75
CA ASN A 7 17.58 -6.53 21.16
C ASN A 7 18.91 -7.11 21.67
N LYS A 8 18.97 -7.56 22.94
CA LYS A 8 20.19 -8.15 23.53
C LYS A 8 20.40 -9.62 23.12
N LYS A 9 19.42 -10.23 22.45
CA LYS A 9 19.50 -11.58 21.88
C LYS A 9 19.88 -11.48 20.41
N LYS A 10 20.91 -12.21 20.00
CA LYS A 10 21.21 -12.41 18.58
C LYS A 10 20.09 -13.26 17.98
N SER A 11 19.44 -12.75 16.94
CA SER A 11 18.54 -13.55 16.08
C SER A 11 19.39 -14.38 15.13
N ASP A 12 18.96 -15.61 14.82
CA ASP A 12 19.57 -16.45 13.78
C ASP A 12 18.88 -16.31 12.41
N PHE A 13 17.84 -15.46 12.34
CA PHE A 13 17.00 -15.23 11.15
C PHE A 13 16.31 -16.48 10.58
N SER A 14 16.30 -17.60 11.32
CA SER A 14 15.74 -18.88 10.86
C SER A 14 14.29 -18.76 10.41
N VAL A 15 13.44 -18.06 11.17
CA VAL A 15 12.02 -17.85 10.85
C VAL A 15 11.83 -17.03 9.56
N LEU A 16 12.67 -16.01 9.34
CA LEU A 16 12.63 -15.20 8.12
C LEU A 16 13.12 -16.00 6.91
N ILE A 17 14.19 -16.78 7.07
CA ILE A 17 14.70 -17.67 6.02
C ILE A 17 13.63 -18.70 5.65
N ASN A 18 12.94 -19.28 6.65
CA ASN A 18 11.85 -20.23 6.41
C ASN A 18 10.70 -19.59 5.62
N LEU A 19 10.26 -18.40 6.02
CA LEU A 19 9.24 -17.64 5.29
C LEU A 19 9.62 -17.44 3.81
N ILE A 20 10.84 -16.94 3.55
CA ILE A 20 11.32 -16.66 2.19
C ILE A 20 11.37 -17.94 1.36
N ASN A 21 11.95 -19.01 1.91
CA ASN A 21 12.08 -20.28 1.21
C ASN A 21 10.69 -20.88 0.90
N THR A 22 9.78 -20.89 1.87
CA THR A 22 8.42 -21.41 1.66
C THR A 22 7.68 -20.61 0.58
N ILE A 23 7.75 -19.27 0.59
CA ILE A 23 7.14 -18.43 -0.44
C ILE A 23 7.72 -18.73 -1.83
N ASP A 24 9.02 -19.01 -1.93
CA ASP A 24 9.67 -19.30 -3.21
C ASP A 24 9.28 -20.69 -3.73
N THR A 25 9.31 -21.72 -2.87
CA THR A 25 9.21 -23.13 -3.29
C THR A 25 7.83 -23.77 -3.17
N SER A 26 6.90 -23.15 -2.45
CA SER A 26 5.57 -23.71 -2.16
C SER A 26 4.44 -22.81 -2.66
N ASP A 27 3.29 -23.41 -2.95
CA ASP A 27 2.01 -22.70 -3.18
C ASP A 27 1.12 -22.70 -1.93
N ASP A 28 1.52 -23.41 -0.87
CA ASP A 28 0.95 -23.31 0.47
C ASP A 28 1.95 -22.62 1.41
N PHE A 29 1.51 -21.50 1.97
CA PHE A 29 2.26 -20.66 2.89
C PHE A 29 1.51 -20.46 4.21
N SER A 30 0.45 -21.24 4.47
CA SER A 30 -0.44 -21.08 5.64
C SER A 30 0.27 -21.31 6.98
N GLU A 31 1.33 -22.12 7.03
CA GLU A 31 2.12 -22.34 8.24
C GLU A 31 3.06 -21.18 8.58
N VAL A 32 3.48 -20.39 7.58
CA VAL A 32 4.51 -19.35 7.73
C VAL A 32 3.98 -17.94 7.59
N LEU A 33 2.80 -17.77 7.00
CA LEU A 33 2.19 -16.48 6.68
C LEU A 33 0.73 -16.49 7.12
N ASN A 34 0.31 -15.45 7.83
CA ASN A 34 -1.10 -15.25 8.09
C ASN A 34 -1.76 -14.59 6.87
N LEU A 35 -2.39 -15.43 6.05
CA LEU A 35 -3.01 -15.02 4.78
C LEU A 35 -4.04 -13.91 4.95
N GLY A 36 -4.92 -14.01 5.95
CA GLY A 36 -5.94 -12.98 6.19
C GLY A 36 -5.34 -11.60 6.44
N TYR A 37 -4.32 -11.50 7.30
CA TYR A 37 -3.61 -10.23 7.52
C TYR A 37 -2.88 -9.74 6.27
N TYR A 38 -2.26 -10.65 5.51
CA TYR A 38 -1.58 -10.30 4.27
C TYR A 38 -2.52 -9.75 3.20
N LEU A 39 -3.66 -10.40 2.95
CA LEU A 39 -4.64 -9.93 1.98
C LEU A 39 -5.25 -8.58 2.38
N ASN A 40 -5.46 -8.35 3.68
CA ASN A 40 -5.87 -7.04 4.20
C ASN A 40 -4.79 -5.98 3.96
N TYR A 41 -3.52 -6.28 4.25
CA TYR A 41 -2.40 -5.38 3.99
C TYR A 41 -2.34 -4.96 2.50
N GLU A 42 -2.45 -5.93 1.59
CA GLU A 42 -2.43 -5.67 0.15
C GLU A 42 -3.63 -4.86 -0.33
N ALA A 43 -4.83 -5.16 0.18
CA ALA A 43 -6.05 -4.48 -0.24
C ALA A 43 -6.02 -3.01 0.20
N ILE A 44 -5.60 -2.75 1.44
CA ILE A 44 -5.43 -1.38 1.92
C ILE A 44 -4.32 -0.66 1.16
N SER A 45 -3.17 -1.32 0.93
CA SER A 45 -2.07 -0.73 0.14
C SER A 45 -2.50 -0.36 -1.28
N TYR A 46 -3.31 -1.20 -1.92
CA TYR A 46 -3.90 -0.91 -3.23
C TYR A 46 -4.89 0.27 -3.21
N LEU A 47 -5.76 0.32 -2.20
CA LEU A 47 -6.78 1.35 -2.05
C LEU A 47 -6.17 2.74 -1.82
N VAL A 48 -5.12 2.82 -0.99
CA VAL A 48 -4.43 4.09 -0.70
C VAL A 48 -3.34 4.41 -1.73
N GLY A 49 -2.84 3.40 -2.45
CA GLY A 49 -1.98 3.53 -3.62
C GLY A 49 -0.65 4.24 -3.35
N ASN A 50 0.19 3.65 -2.52
CA ASN A 50 1.56 4.11 -2.34
C ASN A 50 2.46 3.51 -3.44
N PRO A 51 3.09 4.33 -4.32
CA PRO A 51 3.95 3.81 -5.37
C PRO A 51 5.22 3.15 -4.84
N ASP A 52 5.56 3.31 -3.57
CA ASP A 52 6.77 2.76 -2.96
C ASP A 52 6.48 1.58 -2.01
N ASP A 53 5.25 1.07 -1.98
CA ASP A 53 4.88 -0.06 -1.10
C ASP A 53 5.56 -1.39 -1.48
N PHE A 54 5.25 -2.43 -0.70
CA PHE A 54 5.78 -3.78 -0.91
C PHE A 54 5.58 -4.28 -2.34
N ARG A 55 4.38 -4.11 -2.90
CA ARG A 55 4.04 -4.58 -4.25
C ARG A 55 4.81 -3.84 -5.32
N ASN A 56 4.97 -2.52 -5.15
CA ASN A 56 5.40 -1.63 -6.22
C ASN A 56 6.91 -1.38 -6.23
N ASN A 57 7.54 -1.20 -5.07
CA ASN A 57 9.00 -1.00 -4.98
C ASN A 57 9.66 -1.77 -3.82
N LYS A 58 8.98 -2.78 -3.26
CA LYS A 58 9.53 -3.64 -2.19
C LYS A 58 10.01 -2.82 -0.98
N ASN A 59 9.35 -1.71 -0.69
CA ASN A 59 9.69 -0.81 0.39
C ASN A 59 8.44 -0.50 1.24
N ASN A 60 8.58 0.27 2.32
CA ASN A 60 7.44 0.81 3.09
C ASN A 60 6.57 -0.27 3.77
N TYR A 61 7.23 -1.30 4.32
CA TYR A 61 6.60 -2.30 5.17
C TYR A 61 7.56 -2.86 6.22
N TYR A 62 6.98 -3.37 7.30
CA TYR A 62 7.64 -4.30 8.22
C TYR A 62 7.03 -5.69 8.10
N ILE A 63 7.86 -6.71 8.32
CA ILE A 63 7.41 -8.07 8.60
C ILE A 63 7.49 -8.30 10.10
N TYR A 64 6.37 -8.69 10.71
CA TYR A 64 6.31 -9.09 12.11
C TYR A 64 5.89 -10.55 12.21
N PHE A 65 6.61 -11.32 13.04
CA PHE A 65 6.27 -12.71 13.33
C PHE A 65 5.46 -12.77 14.61
N LEU A 66 4.21 -13.25 14.49
CA LEU A 66 3.30 -13.43 15.62
C LEU A 66 3.93 -14.36 16.66
N LYS A 67 3.83 -14.01 17.95
CA LYS A 67 4.55 -14.73 19.02
C LYS A 67 3.98 -16.12 19.30
N ASP A 68 2.69 -16.27 19.05
CA ASP A 68 1.86 -17.44 19.30
C ASP A 68 1.86 -18.41 18.12
N THR A 69 1.81 -17.92 16.89
CA THR A 69 1.72 -18.78 15.70
C THR A 69 2.98 -18.81 14.84
N ILE A 70 3.98 -17.95 15.12
CA ILE A 70 5.18 -17.69 14.30
C ILE A 70 4.91 -17.25 12.85
N GLN A 71 3.64 -17.09 12.46
CA GLN A 71 3.27 -16.62 11.15
C GLN A 71 3.66 -15.16 10.97
N ALA A 72 4.13 -14.85 9.76
CA ALA A 72 4.39 -13.49 9.35
C ALA A 72 3.08 -12.70 9.14
N ILE A 73 3.13 -11.42 9.47
CA ILE A 73 2.19 -10.39 9.04
C ILE A 73 2.95 -9.21 8.46
N PHE A 74 2.31 -8.48 7.56
CA PHE A 74 2.84 -7.27 6.94
C PHE A 74 2.20 -6.04 7.56
N ILE A 75 3.02 -5.04 7.89
CA ILE A 75 2.59 -3.80 8.51
C ILE A 75 3.02 -2.64 7.60
N PRO A 76 2.08 -1.78 7.14
CA PRO A 76 2.44 -0.65 6.30
C PRO A 76 3.25 0.38 7.10
N PHE A 77 4.24 0.98 6.46
CA PHE A 77 5.07 2.01 7.03
C PHE A 77 5.35 3.08 5.97
N ASP A 78 5.44 4.35 6.35
CA ASP A 78 5.77 5.46 5.44
C ASP A 78 4.80 5.63 4.25
N PHE A 79 3.51 5.81 4.59
CA PHE A 79 2.41 6.02 3.63
C PHE A 79 2.08 7.51 3.43
N ASP A 80 3.08 8.37 3.55
CA ASP A 80 2.97 9.81 3.28
C ASP A 80 2.70 10.11 1.79
N ARG A 81 3.20 9.26 0.89
CA ARG A 81 2.95 9.28 -0.57
C ARG A 81 1.80 8.36 -0.94
N SER A 82 0.59 8.72 -0.53
CA SER A 82 -0.62 7.95 -0.82
C SER A 82 -1.80 8.89 -1.06
N LEU A 83 -2.93 8.34 -1.49
CA LEU A 83 -4.19 9.08 -1.63
C LEU A 83 -4.11 10.32 -2.54
N GLY A 84 -3.27 10.24 -3.58
CA GLY A 84 -3.07 11.30 -4.55
C GLY A 84 -1.89 12.21 -4.24
N ILE A 85 -1.24 12.02 -3.09
CA ILE A 85 0.02 12.68 -2.76
C ILE A 85 1.15 11.94 -3.48
N THR A 86 1.69 12.57 -4.52
CA THR A 86 2.71 11.97 -5.38
C THR A 86 3.95 12.85 -5.55
N HIS A 87 3.86 14.15 -5.24
CA HIS A 87 4.93 15.15 -5.21
C HIS A 87 6.03 14.95 -6.28
N GLU A 88 7.22 14.49 -5.88
CA GLU A 88 8.39 14.24 -6.74
C GLU A 88 8.45 12.82 -7.32
N TRP A 89 7.57 11.94 -6.86
CA TRP A 89 7.60 10.52 -7.15
C TRP A 89 6.21 10.02 -7.55
N ASP A 90 5.81 10.38 -8.78
CA ASP A 90 4.69 9.77 -9.49
C ASP A 90 5.18 8.98 -10.71
N PRO A 91 5.84 7.83 -10.52
CA PRO A 91 6.36 7.09 -11.66
C PRO A 91 5.22 6.56 -12.57
N THR A 92 3.97 6.52 -12.08
CA THR A 92 2.79 6.14 -12.87
C THR A 92 2.13 7.27 -13.63
N GLY A 93 2.43 8.53 -13.27
CA GLY A 93 1.76 9.73 -13.79
C GLY A 93 0.27 9.85 -13.45
N ASN A 94 -0.25 9.01 -12.54
CA ASN A 94 -1.65 9.01 -12.13
C ASN A 94 -1.85 8.71 -10.64
N GLY A 95 -0.80 8.82 -9.83
CA GLY A 95 -0.85 8.49 -8.40
C GLY A 95 -1.42 7.11 -8.10
N MET A 96 -1.04 6.10 -8.88
CA MET A 96 -1.51 4.72 -8.73
C MET A 96 -3.02 4.51 -8.94
N THR A 97 -3.80 5.51 -9.39
CA THR A 97 -5.25 5.35 -9.52
C THR A 97 -5.65 4.40 -10.64
N ALA A 98 -4.88 4.33 -11.73
CA ALA A 98 -5.25 3.58 -12.93
C ALA A 98 -4.83 2.08 -12.90
N PHE A 99 -4.16 1.64 -11.83
CA PHE A 99 -3.70 0.25 -11.75
C PHE A 99 -4.86 -0.68 -11.39
N SER A 100 -4.93 -1.81 -12.11
CA SER A 100 -5.83 -2.92 -11.74
C SER A 100 -5.45 -3.46 -10.35
N PRO A 101 -6.44 -3.89 -9.53
CA PRO A 101 -6.16 -4.57 -8.26
C PRO A 101 -5.33 -5.84 -8.44
N TYR A 102 -5.35 -6.44 -9.63
CA TYR A 102 -4.66 -7.69 -9.99
C TYR A 102 -3.42 -7.45 -10.89
N SER A 103 -2.97 -6.21 -10.99
CA SER A 103 -1.87 -5.81 -11.88
C SER A 103 -0.56 -6.53 -11.56
N LYS A 104 0.12 -6.99 -12.61
CA LYS A 104 1.53 -7.40 -12.59
C LYS A 104 2.50 -6.28 -12.95
N ARG A 105 2.00 -5.09 -13.33
CA ARG A 105 2.80 -3.88 -13.45
C ARG A 105 3.17 -3.39 -12.06
N THR A 106 4.33 -2.76 -11.92
CA THR A 106 4.76 -2.09 -10.69
C THR A 106 4.88 -0.59 -10.96
N SER A 107 4.95 0.22 -9.91
CA SER A 107 5.21 1.65 -10.08
C SER A 107 6.58 1.92 -10.73
N VAL A 108 7.59 1.07 -10.47
CA VAL A 108 8.96 1.25 -10.98
C VAL A 108 9.14 0.87 -12.44
N ASP A 109 8.29 -0.02 -12.96
CA ASP A 109 8.25 -0.38 -14.37
C ASP A 109 6.77 -0.42 -14.82
N PRO A 110 6.14 0.76 -14.90
CA PRO A 110 4.72 0.84 -15.21
C PRO A 110 4.49 0.48 -16.67
N GLY A 111 5.48 0.46 -17.57
CA GLY A 111 5.26 0.09 -18.97
C GLY A 111 5.12 -1.42 -19.20
N ASN A 112 5.55 -2.24 -18.25
CA ASN A 112 5.72 -3.67 -18.42
C ASN A 112 4.63 -4.47 -17.70
N GLU A 113 3.78 -5.15 -18.46
CA GLU A 113 2.69 -5.98 -17.93
C GLU A 113 3.16 -7.17 -17.08
N ASN A 114 4.45 -7.50 -17.08
CA ASN A 114 5.04 -8.59 -16.29
C ASN A 114 6.18 -8.09 -15.38
N ALA A 115 6.14 -6.84 -14.93
CA ALA A 115 7.16 -6.25 -14.06
C ALA A 115 7.24 -6.90 -12.66
N GLN A 116 6.16 -7.51 -12.19
CA GLN A 116 6.07 -8.08 -10.85
C GLN A 116 6.97 -9.32 -10.72
N THR A 117 7.80 -9.30 -9.69
CA THR A 117 8.81 -10.34 -9.41
C THR A 117 8.65 -10.98 -8.04
N ILE A 118 7.74 -10.47 -7.20
CA ILE A 118 7.50 -10.99 -5.86
C ILE A 118 6.62 -12.25 -5.97
N PRO A 119 7.13 -13.45 -5.63
CA PRO A 119 6.37 -14.68 -5.78
C PRO A 119 5.07 -14.66 -4.97
N LEU A 120 5.09 -14.07 -3.78
CA LEU A 120 3.90 -13.93 -2.95
C LEU A 120 2.77 -13.17 -3.66
N ILE A 121 3.06 -12.05 -4.33
CA ILE A 121 2.07 -11.30 -5.12
C ILE A 121 1.58 -12.15 -6.30
N LEU A 122 2.51 -12.78 -7.02
CA LEU A 122 2.21 -13.57 -8.23
C LEU A 122 1.34 -14.79 -7.93
N LYS A 123 1.58 -15.46 -6.80
CA LYS A 123 0.86 -16.66 -6.35
C LYS A 123 -0.48 -16.34 -5.68
N THR A 124 -0.70 -15.10 -5.24
CA THR A 124 -1.90 -14.71 -4.49
C THR A 124 -2.82 -13.81 -5.31
N ILE A 125 -2.55 -12.51 -5.36
CA ILE A 125 -3.50 -11.48 -5.78
C ILE A 125 -3.28 -10.98 -7.20
N ALA A 126 -2.15 -11.28 -7.84
CA ALA A 126 -1.96 -10.92 -9.24
C ALA A 126 -2.80 -11.81 -10.16
N LYS A 127 -3.10 -11.31 -11.36
CA LYS A 127 -3.79 -12.08 -12.41
C LYS A 127 -3.10 -13.43 -12.67
N GLY A 128 -3.85 -14.52 -12.57
CA GLY A 128 -3.35 -15.89 -12.66
C GLY A 128 -2.78 -16.48 -11.36
N GLY A 129 -2.90 -15.79 -10.23
CA GLY A 129 -2.64 -16.33 -8.89
C GLY A 129 -3.75 -17.29 -8.43
N ASN A 130 -3.65 -17.73 -7.17
CA ASN A 130 -4.63 -18.62 -6.56
C ASN A 130 -6.02 -17.96 -6.51
N MET A 131 -7.00 -18.60 -7.16
CA MET A 131 -8.33 -18.03 -7.34
C MET A 131 -9.07 -17.77 -6.00
N ASP A 132 -8.92 -18.64 -5.01
CA ASP A 132 -9.59 -18.47 -3.72
C ASP A 132 -9.06 -17.23 -3.00
N LEU A 133 -7.74 -17.02 -3.05
CA LEU A 133 -7.09 -15.84 -2.47
C LEU A 133 -7.42 -14.56 -3.24
N ILE A 134 -7.54 -14.63 -4.58
CA ILE A 134 -8.03 -13.51 -5.40
C ILE A 134 -9.44 -13.12 -4.98
N LEU A 135 -10.34 -14.09 -4.79
CA LEU A 135 -11.74 -13.83 -4.43
C LEU A 135 -11.85 -13.25 -3.01
N GLU A 136 -11.03 -13.71 -2.07
CA GLU A 136 -10.95 -13.13 -0.73
C GLU A 136 -10.40 -11.69 -0.76
N TYR A 137 -9.29 -11.47 -1.47
CA TYR A 137 -8.72 -10.15 -1.70
C TYR A 137 -9.73 -9.19 -2.35
N ARG A 138 -10.44 -9.66 -3.38
CA ARG A 138 -11.53 -8.92 -4.04
C ARG A 138 -12.59 -8.48 -3.04
N ALA A 139 -13.04 -9.39 -2.17
CA ALA A 139 -14.03 -9.08 -1.15
C ALA A 139 -13.51 -8.00 -0.18
N ILE A 140 -12.24 -8.06 0.21
CA ILE A 140 -11.63 -7.04 1.08
C ILE A 140 -11.53 -5.69 0.37
N VAL A 141 -11.11 -5.65 -0.90
CA VAL A 141 -11.04 -4.40 -1.70
C VAL A 141 -12.42 -3.75 -1.78
N LEU A 142 -13.46 -4.52 -2.10
CA LEU A 142 -14.84 -4.02 -2.16
C LEU A 142 -15.34 -3.56 -0.77
N ALA A 143 -15.02 -4.28 0.29
CA ALA A 143 -15.37 -3.88 1.64
C ALA A 143 -14.68 -2.56 2.03
N GLY A 144 -13.41 -2.39 1.66
CA GLY A 144 -12.64 -1.16 1.90
C GLY A 144 -13.20 0.02 1.12
N GLN A 145 -13.46 -0.16 -0.18
CA GLN A 145 -14.08 0.85 -1.07
C GLN A 145 -15.45 1.32 -0.55
N ASN A 146 -16.26 0.42 0.00
CA ASN A 146 -17.59 0.76 0.55
C ASN A 146 -17.55 1.16 2.04
N SER A 147 -16.36 1.27 2.64
CA SER A 147 -16.22 1.63 4.04
C SER A 147 -16.19 3.14 4.24
N LYS A 148 -16.46 3.57 5.48
CA LYS A 148 -16.27 4.96 5.91
C LYS A 148 -14.84 5.48 5.75
N TYR A 149 -13.85 4.61 5.57
CA TYR A 149 -12.45 5.01 5.38
C TYR A 149 -12.14 5.40 3.94
N PHE A 150 -13.04 5.10 3.00
CA PHE A 150 -12.96 5.47 1.59
C PHE A 150 -14.06 6.47 1.20
N ASP A 151 -14.48 7.28 2.17
CA ASP A 151 -15.52 8.31 2.03
C ASP A 151 -14.93 9.71 2.25
N ILE A 152 -15.26 10.64 1.36
CA ILE A 152 -14.69 11.99 1.36
C ILE A 152 -15.17 12.83 2.54
N ASP A 153 -16.41 12.65 2.99
CA ASP A 153 -16.97 13.41 4.10
C ASP A 153 -16.36 12.92 5.42
N GLU A 154 -16.18 11.61 5.58
CA GLU A 154 -15.48 11.00 6.72
C GLU A 154 -14.00 11.40 6.76
N PHE A 155 -13.33 11.48 5.62
CA PHE A 155 -11.98 12.03 5.52
C PHE A 155 -11.95 13.48 6.05
N TYR A 156 -12.87 14.33 5.60
CA TYR A 156 -12.91 15.73 6.03
C TYR A 156 -13.22 15.91 7.52
N LYS A 157 -14.01 15.01 8.13
CA LYS A 157 -14.21 14.99 9.59
C LYS A 157 -12.88 14.80 10.33
N VAL A 158 -12.06 13.85 9.90
CA VAL A 158 -10.73 13.61 10.50
C VAL A 158 -9.77 14.76 10.20
N TYR A 159 -9.79 15.29 8.99
CA TYR A 159 -8.97 16.44 8.59
C TYR A 159 -9.24 17.66 9.47
N GLU A 160 -10.50 18.05 9.67
CA GLU A 160 -10.84 19.25 10.45
C GLU A 160 -10.45 19.09 11.94
N ILE A 161 -10.55 17.88 12.51
CA ILE A 161 -10.05 17.59 13.86
C ILE A 161 -8.54 17.84 13.96
N ASN A 162 -7.77 17.38 12.97
CA ASN A 162 -6.32 17.53 12.96
C ASN A 162 -5.90 18.97 12.66
N LYS A 163 -6.55 19.61 11.71
CA LYS A 163 -6.35 21.03 11.40
C LYS A 163 -6.58 21.90 12.63
N ALA A 164 -7.65 21.70 13.39
CA ALA A 164 -7.91 22.49 14.59
C ALA A 164 -6.76 22.39 15.63
N LYS A 165 -6.12 21.22 15.75
CA LYS A 165 -5.00 20.98 16.67
C LYS A 165 -3.70 21.58 16.16
N TYR A 166 -3.45 21.43 14.86
CA TYR A 166 -2.11 21.61 14.31
C TYR A 166 -1.95 22.88 13.48
N GLN A 167 -3.01 23.50 12.95
CA GLN A 167 -2.92 24.62 12.00
C GLN A 167 -2.07 25.82 12.44
N TYR A 168 -1.87 26.02 13.75
CA TYR A 168 -1.05 27.12 14.30
C TYR A 168 0.40 26.73 14.61
N VAL A 169 0.72 25.43 14.59
CA VAL A 169 2.06 24.86 14.83
C VAL A 169 2.60 24.07 13.63
N THR A 170 1.75 23.81 12.64
CA THR A 170 2.11 23.25 11.35
C THR A 170 1.88 24.28 10.28
N GLN A 171 2.85 24.39 9.39
CA GLN A 171 2.71 25.23 8.22
C GLN A 171 2.02 24.45 7.10
N ALA A 172 0.72 24.66 6.96
CA ALA A 172 -0.07 24.04 5.90
C ALA A 172 0.12 24.71 4.54
N SER A 173 0.57 25.99 4.52
CA SER A 173 0.94 26.70 3.29
C SER A 173 2.42 26.49 3.01
N ILE A 174 2.63 25.64 2.03
CA ILE A 174 3.92 25.15 1.61
C ILE A 174 4.88 26.25 1.11
N ASP A 175 4.32 27.37 0.63
CA ASP A 175 5.02 28.53 0.05
C ASP A 175 5.95 29.25 1.04
N THR A 176 5.92 28.86 2.32
CA THR A 176 6.70 29.46 3.40
C THR A 176 7.73 28.50 4.00
N LEU A 177 7.79 27.25 3.54
CA LEU A 177 8.80 26.29 3.94
C LEU A 177 10.09 26.59 3.17
N ARG A 178 11.13 26.99 3.91
CA ARG A 178 12.38 27.56 3.38
C ARG A 178 13.32 26.52 2.76
N ASP A 179 13.14 25.25 3.14
CA ASP A 179 13.91 24.12 2.65
C ASP A 179 13.02 23.29 1.73
N LYS A 180 13.43 23.27 0.47
CA LYS A 180 12.65 22.84 -0.69
C LYS A 180 12.12 21.42 -0.55
N ASN A 181 10.90 21.25 -1.08
CA ASN A 181 10.21 20.02 -1.42
C ASN A 181 9.32 19.38 -0.35
N VAL A 182 8.19 20.03 -0.09
CA VAL A 182 6.89 19.47 -0.52
C VAL A 182 6.14 20.66 -1.13
N ASP A 183 5.23 20.46 -2.08
CA ASP A 183 4.24 21.47 -2.53
C ASP A 183 2.85 20.97 -2.07
N PHE A 184 2.05 21.82 -1.42
CA PHE A 184 0.63 21.64 -1.12
C PHE A 184 -0.07 22.98 -1.26
N THR A 185 -0.65 23.23 -2.44
CA THR A 185 -1.49 24.41 -2.70
C THR A 185 -2.83 23.98 -3.31
N LYS A 186 -3.87 24.80 -3.18
CA LYS A 186 -5.17 24.57 -3.84
C LYS A 186 -5.11 24.61 -5.38
N ASN A 187 -4.00 25.08 -5.95
CA ASN A 187 -3.75 25.20 -7.38
C ASN A 187 -2.60 24.26 -7.82
N GLU A 188 -2.25 23.27 -7.01
CA GLU A 188 -1.15 22.38 -7.32
C GLU A 188 -1.55 21.36 -8.40
N ILE A 189 -0.76 21.28 -9.46
CA ILE A 189 -0.95 20.36 -10.60
C ILE A 189 -0.20 19.03 -10.42
N ARG A 190 0.61 18.88 -9.37
CA ARG A 190 1.46 17.71 -9.13
C ARG A 190 0.73 16.62 -8.35
N ASN A 191 0.11 17.01 -7.25
CA ASN A 191 -0.70 16.10 -6.43
C ASN A 191 -2.14 16.06 -6.97
N MET A 192 -2.76 14.88 -6.83
CA MET A 192 -4.17 14.70 -7.11
C MET A 192 -4.98 15.03 -5.85
N PRO A 193 -6.00 15.91 -5.92
CA PRO A 193 -6.90 16.15 -4.80
C PRO A 193 -7.51 14.83 -4.30
N ILE A 194 -7.62 14.65 -2.99
CA ILE A 194 -8.18 13.42 -2.39
C ILE A 194 -9.55 13.05 -2.99
N SER A 195 -10.42 14.02 -3.24
CA SER A 195 -11.73 13.79 -3.87
C SER A 195 -11.61 13.22 -5.28
N GLU A 196 -10.63 13.69 -6.05
CA GLU A 196 -10.35 13.18 -7.40
C GLU A 196 -9.70 11.79 -7.33
N TYR A 197 -8.79 11.57 -6.37
CA TYR A 197 -8.18 10.28 -6.12
C TYR A 197 -9.22 9.21 -5.83
N LEU A 198 -10.10 9.45 -4.86
CA LEU A 198 -11.16 8.52 -4.49
C LEU A 198 -12.08 8.23 -5.69
N ALA A 199 -12.47 9.26 -6.45
CA ALA A 199 -13.32 9.09 -7.63
C ALA A 199 -12.65 8.25 -8.75
N ARG A 200 -11.37 8.51 -9.06
CA ARG A 200 -10.63 7.74 -10.08
C ARG A 200 -10.36 6.30 -9.65
N LYS A 201 -10.02 6.11 -8.37
CA LYS A 201 -9.81 4.78 -7.80
C LYS A 201 -11.12 3.98 -7.78
N ASP A 202 -12.23 4.60 -7.38
CA ASP A 202 -13.57 4.01 -7.43
C ASP A 202 -13.94 3.58 -8.85
N GLN A 203 -13.75 4.48 -9.84
CA GLN A 203 -13.97 4.16 -11.25
C GLN A 203 -13.12 2.95 -11.70
N THR A 204 -11.84 2.92 -11.34
CA THR A 204 -10.94 1.82 -11.71
C THR A 204 -11.36 0.50 -11.09
N ILE A 205 -11.75 0.51 -9.82
CA ILE A 205 -12.27 -0.68 -9.13
C ILE A 205 -13.54 -1.16 -9.84
N ASN A 206 -14.53 -0.29 -10.03
CA ASN A 206 -15.79 -0.65 -10.67
C ASN A 206 -15.62 -1.22 -12.10
N GLN A 207 -14.58 -0.79 -12.82
CA GLN A 207 -14.27 -1.29 -14.15
C GLN A 207 -13.46 -2.59 -14.16
N LEU A 208 -12.57 -2.80 -13.18
CA LEU A 208 -11.53 -3.84 -13.25
C LEU A 208 -11.61 -4.89 -12.13
N ILE A 209 -12.50 -4.75 -11.14
CA ILE A 209 -12.59 -5.65 -9.99
C ILE A 209 -12.94 -7.09 -10.38
N ASP A 210 -13.54 -7.31 -11.55
CA ASP A 210 -13.85 -8.64 -12.07
C ASP A 210 -12.88 -9.12 -13.16
N ASN A 211 -11.83 -8.34 -13.45
CA ASN A 211 -10.82 -8.64 -14.49
C ASN A 211 -9.60 -9.37 -13.91
N TYR A 212 -9.84 -10.43 -13.13
CA TYR A 212 -8.78 -11.25 -12.51
C TYR A 212 -8.35 -12.48 -13.33
N ASN A 213 -9.11 -12.84 -14.37
CA ASN A 213 -8.77 -13.89 -15.34
C ASN A 213 -7.64 -13.46 -16.26
#